data_AF-A0A397SWA5-F1
#
_entry.id   AF-A0A397SWA5-F1
#
_cell.length_a   1.000
_cell.length_b   1.000
_cell.length_c   1.000
_cell.angle_alpha   90.00
_cell.angle_beta   90.00
_cell.angle_gamma   90.00
#
_symmetry.space_group_name_H-M   'P 1'
#
loop_
_entity.id
_entity.type
_entity.pdbx_description
1 polymer ?
#
loop_
_entity_poly.entity_id
_entity_poly.type
_entity_poly.pdbx_seq_one_letter_code
_entity_poly.pdbx_strand_id
1 'polypeptide(L)'
;MTEISTMAHRQNYSSSLLDLVHLFDKASNAEYYTMKANEEETLWVKFGTEFIYQYNDIVKNSNGRIVEKKAKGIIYDKMLEHLANICEKRSKDMGIQLPEISCNTLSKKTQRSMKLIKIFKKIGIDKIKYLKAYSANSILGLTNDQIKNIIDNFSKQIPKESHVSIQCNSEVNIKAEISVAKIM
;
A
#
# COMPACT_ATOMS: atom_id res chain seq x y z
N MET A 1 -23.67 -29.82 10.16
CA MET A 1 -23.36 -28.60 10.94
C MET A 1 -22.19 -27.86 10.27
N THR A 2 -22.40 -27.34 9.05
CA THR A 2 -21.30 -26.81 8.18
C THR A 2 -21.68 -25.51 7.45
N GLU A 3 -22.88 -24.98 7.69
CA GLU A 3 -23.40 -23.79 6.96
C GLU A 3 -23.03 -22.47 7.65
N ILE A 4 -22.88 -22.46 8.97
CA ILE A 4 -22.60 -21.22 9.72
C ILE A 4 -21.18 -20.70 9.42
N SER A 5 -20.20 -21.61 9.30
CA SER A 5 -18.80 -21.26 9.02
C SER A 5 -18.61 -20.76 7.57
N THR A 6 -19.36 -21.30 6.61
CA THR A 6 -19.31 -20.88 5.21
C THR A 6 -20.00 -19.53 4.97
N MET A 7 -21.07 -19.23 5.70
CA MET A 7 -21.74 -17.92 5.65
C MET A 7 -20.90 -16.80 6.28
N ALA A 8 -20.29 -17.04 7.45
CA ALA A 8 -19.42 -16.06 8.10
C ALA A 8 -18.15 -15.77 7.27
N HIS A 9 -17.55 -16.78 6.63
CA HIS A 9 -16.43 -16.60 5.72
C HIS A 9 -16.80 -15.76 4.49
N ARG A 10 -17.97 -16.01 3.88
CA ARG A 10 -18.46 -15.21 2.75
C ARG A 10 -18.74 -13.75 3.11
N GLN A 11 -19.34 -13.49 4.28
CA GLN A 11 -19.60 -12.12 4.73
C GLN A 11 -18.30 -11.36 4.99
N ASN A 12 -17.33 -11.99 5.68
CA ASN A 12 -16.02 -11.38 5.94
C ASN A 12 -15.23 -11.12 4.66
N TYR A 13 -15.22 -12.07 3.72
CA TYR A 13 -14.58 -11.90 2.41
C TYR A 13 -15.22 -10.76 1.59
N SER A 14 -16.55 -10.61 1.67
CA SER A 14 -17.27 -9.53 0.98
C SER A 14 -16.89 -8.16 1.56
N SER A 15 -16.82 -8.03 2.89
CA SER A 15 -16.41 -6.78 3.54
C SER A 15 -14.95 -6.41 3.22
N SER A 16 -14.01 -7.36 3.30
CA SER A 16 -12.60 -7.09 3.02
C SER A 16 -12.32 -6.81 1.53
N LEU A 17 -13.17 -7.33 0.63
CA LEU A 17 -13.08 -7.00 -0.80
C LEU A 17 -13.56 -5.57 -1.07
N LEU A 18 -14.62 -5.14 -0.41
CA LEU A 18 -15.12 -3.76 -0.55
C LEU A 18 -14.09 -2.75 -0.02
N ASP A 19 -13.41 -3.08 1.08
CA ASP A 19 -12.27 -2.30 1.60
C ASP A 19 -11.15 -2.17 0.55
N LEU A 20 -10.83 -3.26 -0.14
CA LEU A 20 -9.81 -3.27 -1.20
C LEU A 20 -10.19 -2.33 -2.36
N VAL A 21 -11.46 -2.35 -2.76
CA VAL A 21 -12.01 -1.46 -3.81
C VAL A 21 -11.90 0.00 -3.37
N HIS A 22 -12.33 0.33 -2.16
CA HIS A 22 -12.25 1.69 -1.63
C HIS A 22 -10.80 2.18 -1.48
N LEU A 23 -9.88 1.31 -1.07
CA LEU A 23 -8.46 1.66 -0.98
C LEU A 23 -7.86 1.93 -2.36
N PHE A 24 -8.17 1.10 -3.37
CA PHE A 24 -7.69 1.30 -4.75
C PHE A 24 -8.16 2.63 -5.31
N ASP A 25 -9.46 2.90 -5.15
CA ASP A 25 -10.11 4.10 -5.61
C ASP A 25 -9.51 5.36 -4.96
N LYS A 26 -9.34 5.34 -3.63
CA LYS A 26 -8.76 6.45 -2.88
C LYS A 26 -7.30 6.70 -3.25
N ALA A 27 -6.50 5.64 -3.40
CA ALA A 27 -5.11 5.75 -3.82
C ALA A 27 -4.98 6.32 -5.25
N SER A 28 -5.84 5.86 -6.17
CA SER A 28 -5.87 6.36 -7.55
C SER A 28 -6.27 7.83 -7.63
N ASN A 29 -7.22 8.28 -6.79
CA ASN A 29 -7.60 9.69 -6.70
C ASN A 29 -6.48 10.55 -6.09
N ALA A 30 -5.78 10.06 -5.07
CA ALA A 30 -4.67 10.79 -4.45
C ALA A 30 -3.54 11.09 -5.45
N GLU A 31 -3.22 10.14 -6.33
CA GLU A 31 -2.26 10.29 -7.43
C GLU A 31 -2.70 11.35 -8.44
N TYR A 32 -4.01 11.43 -8.73
CA TYR A 32 -4.56 12.42 -9.67
C TYR A 32 -4.62 13.83 -9.08
N TYR A 33 -5.04 13.99 -7.83
CA TYR A 33 -5.25 15.29 -7.18
C TYR A 33 -4.00 15.84 -6.46
N THR A 34 -2.80 15.30 -6.75
CA THR A 34 -1.54 15.79 -6.16
C THR A 34 -1.56 15.90 -4.63
N MET A 35 -2.23 14.95 -3.97
CA MET A 35 -2.10 14.80 -2.52
C MET A 35 -0.63 14.56 -2.15
N LYS A 36 -0.23 14.86 -0.91
CA LYS A 36 1.16 14.67 -0.49
C LYS A 36 1.59 13.23 -0.79
N ALA A 37 2.76 13.06 -1.41
CA ALA A 37 3.29 11.75 -1.82
C ALA A 37 3.13 10.71 -0.70
N ASN A 38 3.48 11.10 0.53
CA ASN A 38 3.40 10.22 1.71
C ASN A 38 2.00 9.64 2.00
N GLU A 39 0.91 10.37 1.70
CA GLU A 39 -0.46 9.93 1.87
C GLU A 39 -0.84 8.93 0.78
N GLU A 40 -0.49 9.24 -0.48
CA GLU A 40 -0.67 8.33 -1.61
C GLU A 40 0.07 7.00 -1.37
N GLU A 41 1.34 7.07 -0.96
CA GLU A 41 2.16 5.89 -0.66
C GLU A 41 1.58 5.06 0.48
N THR A 42 1.07 5.72 1.53
CA THR A 42 0.41 5.03 2.64
C THR A 42 -0.84 4.28 2.17
N LEU A 43 -1.61 4.86 1.24
CA LEU A 43 -2.78 4.21 0.67
C LEU A 43 -2.40 3.02 -0.22
N TRP A 44 -1.38 3.15 -1.08
CA TRP A 44 -0.88 2.04 -1.90
C TRP A 44 -0.34 0.89 -1.06
N VAL A 45 0.33 1.18 0.06
CA VAL A 45 0.78 0.17 1.03
C VAL A 45 -0.41 -0.54 1.68
N LYS A 46 -1.42 0.20 2.14
CA LYS A 46 -2.63 -0.41 2.71
C LYS A 46 -3.33 -1.31 1.70
N PHE A 47 -3.54 -0.81 0.48
CA PHE A 47 -4.09 -1.56 -0.63
C PHE A 47 -3.30 -2.85 -0.90
N GLY A 48 -1.98 -2.75 -1.07
CA GLY A 48 -1.13 -3.90 -1.37
C GLY A 48 -1.11 -4.94 -0.24
N THR A 49 -1.21 -4.49 1.01
CA THR A 49 -1.30 -5.39 2.18
C THR A 49 -2.59 -6.19 2.15
N GLU A 50 -3.72 -5.51 1.96
CA GLU A 50 -5.04 -6.15 1.89
C GLU A 50 -5.15 -7.09 0.68
N PHE A 51 -4.61 -6.67 -0.47
CA PHE A 51 -4.57 -7.51 -1.67
C PHE A 51 -3.81 -8.82 -1.41
N ILE A 52 -2.64 -8.75 -0.76
CA ILE A 52 -1.84 -9.93 -0.43
C ILE A 52 -2.58 -10.83 0.56
N TYR A 53 -3.28 -10.26 1.54
CA TYR A 53 -4.09 -11.01 2.50
C TYR A 53 -5.18 -11.80 1.78
N GLN A 54 -6.00 -11.13 0.97
CA GLN A 54 -7.08 -11.74 0.20
C GLN A 54 -6.58 -12.80 -0.79
N TYR A 55 -5.47 -12.51 -1.45
CA TYR A 55 -4.77 -13.45 -2.33
C TYR A 55 -4.36 -14.72 -1.58
N ASN A 56 -3.71 -14.57 -0.43
CA ASN A 56 -3.26 -15.69 0.38
C ASN A 56 -4.44 -16.50 0.95
N ASP A 57 -5.53 -15.84 1.34
CA ASP A 57 -6.76 -16.50 1.80
C ASP A 57 -7.36 -17.39 0.70
N ILE A 58 -7.49 -16.88 -0.53
CA ILE A 58 -7.98 -17.66 -1.68
C ILE A 58 -7.08 -18.87 -1.94
N VAL A 59 -5.76 -18.66 -1.99
CA VAL A 59 -4.81 -19.75 -2.24
C VAL A 59 -4.89 -20.81 -1.16
N LYS A 60 -4.91 -20.41 0.12
CA LYS A 60 -4.99 -21.31 1.28
C LYS A 60 -6.29 -22.12 1.28
N ASN A 61 -7.43 -21.47 1.03
CA ASN A 61 -8.75 -22.11 1.05
C ASN A 61 -9.03 -22.96 -0.19
N SER A 62 -8.17 -22.87 -1.21
CA SER A 62 -8.31 -23.66 -2.45
C SER A 62 -7.75 -25.08 -2.37
N ASN A 63 -7.04 -25.45 -1.30
CA ASN A 63 -6.31 -26.72 -1.18
C ASN A 63 -5.40 -27.02 -2.38
N GLY A 64 -4.70 -26.00 -2.90
CA GLY A 64 -3.80 -26.13 -4.05
C GLY A 64 -4.48 -26.20 -5.42
N ARG A 65 -5.82 -26.14 -5.49
CA ARG A 65 -6.57 -26.16 -6.77
C ARG A 65 -6.52 -24.85 -7.53
N ILE A 66 -6.22 -23.74 -6.86
CA ILE A 66 -6.15 -22.42 -7.48
C ILE A 66 -4.68 -22.00 -7.55
N VAL A 67 -4.19 -21.85 -8.79
CA VAL A 67 -2.87 -21.26 -9.07
C VAL A 67 -2.87 -19.74 -8.90
N GLU A 68 -1.70 -19.15 -8.65
CA GLU A 68 -1.54 -17.71 -8.37
C GLU A 68 -2.28 -16.80 -9.37
N LYS A 69 -2.10 -17.08 -10.67
CA LYS A 69 -2.75 -16.30 -11.75
C LYS A 69 -4.27 -16.30 -11.62
N LYS A 70 -4.85 -17.44 -11.26
CA LYS A 70 -6.30 -17.61 -11.11
C LYS A 70 -6.82 -16.94 -9.84
N ALA A 71 -6.08 -17.03 -8.73
CA ALA A 71 -6.43 -16.33 -7.49
C ALA A 71 -6.48 -14.81 -7.69
N LYS A 72 -5.47 -14.25 -8.36
CA LYS A 72 -5.43 -12.81 -8.70
C LYS A 72 -6.58 -12.41 -9.64
N GLY A 73 -6.86 -13.22 -10.66
CA GLY A 73 -7.99 -13.00 -11.58
C GLY A 73 -9.32 -12.89 -10.84
N ILE A 74 -9.59 -13.80 -9.90
CA ILE A 74 -10.81 -13.77 -9.07
C ILE A 74 -10.93 -12.46 -8.28
N ILE A 75 -9.83 -11.93 -7.74
CA ILE A 75 -9.85 -10.65 -7.03
C ILE A 75 -10.10 -9.49 -8.01
N TYR A 76 -9.41 -9.48 -9.15
CA TYR A 76 -9.55 -8.42 -10.15
C TYR A 76 -10.97 -8.36 -10.73
N ASP A 77 -11.56 -9.49 -11.10
CA ASP A 77 -12.91 -9.54 -11.68
C ASP A 77 -13.93 -8.92 -10.71
N LYS A 78 -13.87 -9.29 -9.43
CA LYS A 78 -14.76 -8.73 -8.41
C LYS A 78 -14.48 -7.26 -8.12
N MET A 79 -13.21 -6.86 -8.09
CA MET A 79 -12.86 -5.44 -7.92
C MET A 79 -13.40 -4.59 -9.07
N LEU A 80 -13.26 -5.06 -10.31
CA LEU A 80 -13.71 -4.35 -11.50
C LEU A 80 -15.23 -4.13 -11.49
N GLU A 81 -16.00 -5.14 -11.08
CA GLU A 81 -17.45 -5.03 -10.91
C GLU A 81 -17.83 -3.87 -9.98
N HIS A 82 -17.20 -3.80 -8.80
CA HIS A 82 -17.48 -2.72 -7.84
C HIS A 82 -16.94 -1.36 -8.29
N LEU A 83 -15.77 -1.32 -8.93
CA LEU A 83 -15.16 -0.08 -9.43
C LEU A 83 -16.01 0.55 -10.56
N ALA A 84 -16.58 -0.27 -11.45
CA ALA A 84 -17.49 0.21 -12.49
C ALA A 84 -18.68 0.96 -11.88
N ASN A 85 -19.30 0.40 -10.84
CA ASN A 85 -20.41 1.04 -10.13
C ASN A 85 -20.00 2.38 -9.47
N ILE A 86 -18.80 2.45 -8.89
CA ILE A 86 -18.27 3.69 -8.30
C ILE A 86 -18.04 4.76 -9.39
N CYS A 87 -17.43 4.39 -10.51
CA CYS A 87 -17.19 5.28 -11.64
C CYS A 87 -18.49 5.78 -12.27
N GLU A 88 -19.48 4.90 -12.45
CA GLU A 88 -20.78 5.25 -13.00
C GLU A 88 -21.51 6.25 -12.09
N LYS A 89 -21.52 5.98 -10.78
CA LYS A 89 -22.15 6.88 -9.80
C LYS A 89 -21.53 8.27 -9.84
N ARG A 90 -20.20 8.38 -9.81
CA ARG A 90 -19.52 9.67 -9.92
C ARG A 90 -19.76 10.37 -11.24
N SER A 91 -19.83 9.62 -12.33
CA SER A 91 -20.09 10.20 -13.64
C SER A 91 -21.46 10.87 -13.68
N LYS A 92 -22.47 10.23 -13.07
CA LYS A 92 -23.81 10.79 -12.90
C LYS A 92 -23.79 12.02 -12.00
N ASP A 93 -23.12 11.95 -10.85
CA ASP A 93 -23.07 13.04 -9.87
C ASP A 93 -22.35 14.29 -10.42
N MET A 94 -21.31 14.11 -11.24
CA MET A 94 -20.51 15.20 -11.82
C MET A 94 -21.01 15.67 -13.19
N GLY A 95 -21.91 14.91 -13.83
CA GLY A 95 -22.33 15.17 -15.22
C GLY A 95 -21.21 14.99 -16.25
N ILE A 96 -20.16 14.22 -15.92
CA ILE A 96 -18.97 14.00 -16.76
C ILE A 96 -18.74 12.49 -16.89
N GLN A 97 -18.40 12.01 -18.09
CA GLN A 97 -18.01 10.61 -18.28
C GLN A 97 -16.61 10.34 -17.73
N LEU A 98 -16.51 9.60 -16.63
CA LEU A 98 -15.22 9.15 -16.10
C LEU A 98 -14.69 7.94 -16.89
N PRO A 99 -13.37 7.83 -17.07
CA PRO A 99 -12.77 6.68 -17.73
C PRO A 99 -12.96 5.41 -16.90
N GLU A 100 -13.30 4.32 -17.59
CA GLU A 100 -13.40 3.01 -16.97
C GLU A 100 -12.02 2.48 -16.56
N ILE A 101 -11.94 1.88 -15.38
CA ILE A 101 -10.69 1.31 -14.88
C ILE A 101 -10.47 -0.04 -15.58
N SER A 102 -9.48 -0.10 -16.47
CA SER A 102 -9.14 -1.36 -17.14
C SER A 102 -8.43 -2.36 -16.21
N CYS A 103 -8.59 -3.65 -16.49
CA CYS A 103 -7.85 -4.72 -15.82
C CYS A 103 -6.32 -4.54 -15.93
N ASN A 104 -5.82 -3.97 -17.04
CA ASN A 104 -4.40 -3.67 -17.23
C ASN A 104 -3.92 -2.58 -16.26
N THR A 105 -4.71 -1.53 -16.05
CA THR A 105 -4.40 -0.47 -15.08
C THR A 105 -4.42 -1.03 -13.65
N LEU A 106 -5.47 -1.77 -13.30
CA LEU A 106 -5.62 -2.40 -11.99
C LEU A 106 -4.45 -3.34 -11.68
N SER A 107 -4.08 -4.21 -12.62
CA SER A 107 -2.98 -5.16 -12.43
C SER A 107 -1.61 -4.48 -12.31
N LYS A 108 -1.32 -3.44 -13.11
CA LYS A 108 -0.06 -2.66 -13.00
C LYS A 108 0.07 -1.98 -11.63
N LYS A 109 -0.99 -1.30 -11.18
CA LYS A 109 -1.02 -0.62 -9.86
C LYS A 109 -0.94 -1.62 -8.70
N THR A 110 -1.58 -2.78 -8.84
CA THR A 110 -1.45 -3.89 -7.90
C THR A 110 -0.02 -4.41 -7.82
N GLN A 111 0.60 -4.69 -8.96
CA GLN A 111 1.98 -5.17 -8.99
C GLN A 111 2.95 -4.16 -8.38
N ARG A 112 2.77 -2.86 -8.67
CA ARG A 112 3.52 -1.77 -8.06
C ARG A 112 3.39 -1.80 -6.53
N SER A 113 2.16 -1.87 -6.02
CA SER A 113 1.88 -1.93 -4.58
C SER A 113 2.49 -3.16 -3.91
N MET A 114 2.39 -4.33 -4.54
CA MET A 114 3.02 -5.56 -4.03
C MET A 114 4.54 -5.45 -3.96
N LYS A 115 5.20 -4.84 -4.96
CA LYS A 115 6.64 -4.59 -4.94
C LYS A 115 7.02 -3.65 -3.80
N LEU A 116 6.26 -2.59 -3.61
CA LEU A 116 6.47 -1.62 -2.54
C LEU A 116 6.39 -2.27 -1.15
N ILE A 117 5.40 -3.14 -0.94
CA ILE A 117 5.28 -3.94 0.30
C ILE A 117 6.50 -4.83 0.53
N LYS A 118 7.06 -5.46 -0.51
CA LYS A 118 8.27 -6.29 -0.34
C LYS A 118 9.46 -5.47 0.15
N ILE A 119 9.61 -4.24 -0.33
CA ILE A 119 10.69 -3.34 0.10
C ILE A 119 10.46 -2.90 1.54
N PHE A 120 9.24 -2.46 1.88
CA PHE A 120 8.94 -2.06 3.25
C PHE A 120 8.97 -3.19 4.26
N LYS A 121 8.70 -4.45 3.85
CA LYS A 121 8.93 -5.60 4.72
C LYS A 121 10.42 -5.79 5.07
N LYS A 122 11.33 -5.42 4.18
CA LYS A 122 12.78 -5.44 4.46
C LYS A 122 13.20 -4.30 5.38
N ILE A 123 12.67 -3.10 5.17
CA ILE A 123 13.01 -1.90 5.94
C ILE A 123 12.33 -1.88 7.32
N GLY A 124 11.09 -2.36 7.39
CA GLY A 124 10.15 -2.17 8.49
C GLY A 124 8.95 -1.34 8.03
N ILE A 125 7.74 -1.92 8.07
CA ILE A 125 6.49 -1.23 7.66
C ILE A 125 6.20 -0.02 8.55
N ASP A 126 6.56 -0.08 9.82
CA ASP A 126 6.46 1.03 10.77
C ASP A 126 7.36 2.22 10.41
N LYS A 127 8.38 1.99 9.57
CA LYS A 127 9.33 3.02 9.15
C LYS A 127 8.87 3.87 7.97
N ILE A 128 7.78 3.49 7.30
CA ILE A 128 7.19 4.24 6.17
C ILE A 128 6.96 5.72 6.52
N LYS A 129 6.49 5.99 7.75
CA LYS A 129 6.21 7.36 8.22
C LYS A 129 7.45 8.26 8.31
N TYR A 130 8.66 7.70 8.30
CA TYR A 130 9.92 8.45 8.31
C TYR A 130 10.51 8.61 6.90
N LEU A 131 10.05 7.81 5.93
CA LEU A 131 10.49 7.86 4.53
C LEU A 131 9.69 8.86 3.68
N LYS A 132 8.99 9.81 4.32
CA LYS A 132 8.12 10.82 3.69
C LYS A 132 8.81 11.69 2.65
N ALA A 133 10.15 11.74 2.64
CA ALA A 133 10.94 12.49 1.66
C ALA A 133 11.16 11.72 0.34
N TYR A 134 10.85 10.42 0.30
CA TYR A 134 11.06 9.58 -0.86
C TYR A 134 9.73 9.25 -1.53
N SER A 135 9.64 9.50 -2.84
CA SER A 135 8.50 9.03 -3.63
C SER A 135 8.49 7.51 -3.73
N ALA A 136 7.32 6.90 -3.98
CA ALA A 136 7.21 5.47 -4.27
C ALA A 136 8.15 5.01 -5.40
N ASN A 137 8.37 5.85 -6.42
CA ASN A 137 9.30 5.54 -7.51
C ASN A 137 10.75 5.46 -7.01
N SER A 138 11.14 6.43 -6.18
CA SER A 138 12.47 6.47 -5.55
C SER A 138 12.68 5.26 -4.65
N ILE A 139 11.68 4.88 -3.86
CA ILE A 139 11.74 3.72 -2.96
C ILE A 139 11.86 2.41 -3.75
N LEU A 140 11.11 2.26 -4.85
CA LEU A 140 11.18 1.09 -5.73
C LEU A 140 12.55 0.94 -6.42
N GLY A 141 13.28 2.04 -6.59
CA GLY A 141 14.62 2.07 -7.17
C GLY A 141 15.75 1.74 -6.19
N LEU A 142 15.46 1.54 -4.89
CA LEU A 142 16.50 1.29 -3.89
C LEU A 142 17.17 -0.08 -4.10
N THR A 143 18.50 -0.10 -4.08
CA THR A 143 19.30 -1.32 -4.07
C THR A 143 19.30 -1.96 -2.67
N ASN A 144 19.71 -3.23 -2.56
CA ASN A 144 19.81 -3.90 -1.26
C ASN A 144 20.80 -3.18 -0.32
N ASP A 145 21.90 -2.63 -0.84
CA ASP A 145 22.88 -1.89 -0.04
C ASP A 145 22.31 -0.55 0.45
N GLN A 146 21.56 0.15 -0.40
CA GLN A 146 20.84 1.37 -0.01
C GLN A 146 19.79 1.08 1.06
N ILE A 147 19.03 -0.02 0.92
CA ILE A 147 18.08 -0.48 1.93
C ILE A 147 18.79 -0.77 3.26
N LYS A 148 19.92 -1.47 3.22
CA LYS A 148 20.71 -1.77 4.43
C LYS A 148 21.21 -0.50 5.11
N ASN A 149 21.73 0.45 4.34
CA ASN A 149 22.17 1.74 4.88
C ASN A 149 21.01 2.50 5.55
N ILE A 150 19.82 2.51 4.95
CA ILE A 150 18.62 3.08 5.56
C ILE A 150 18.31 2.41 6.92
N ILE A 151 18.35 1.07 6.98
CA ILE A 151 18.10 0.30 8.22
C ILE A 151 19.15 0.59 9.29
N ASP A 152 20.43 0.64 8.90
CA ASP A 152 21.55 0.93 9.81
C ASP A 152 21.44 2.34 10.39
N ASN A 153 21.01 3.32 9.58
CA ASN A 153 20.78 4.70 10.05
C ASN A 153 19.62 4.78 11.05
N PHE A 154 18.51 4.07 10.81
CA PHE A 154 17.43 4.01 11.79
C PHE A 154 17.87 3.35 13.10
N SER A 155 18.76 2.36 13.05
CA SER A 155 19.27 1.66 14.22
C SER A 155 20.22 2.52 15.06
N LYS A 156 20.98 3.42 14.43
CA LYS A 156 21.87 4.38 15.12
C LYS A 156 21.11 5.53 15.80
N GLN A 157 19.94 5.89 15.27
CA GLN A 157 19.13 7.00 15.78
C GLN A 157 18.21 6.63 16.95
N ILE A 158 18.16 5.36 17.36
CA ILE A 158 17.51 4.98 18.61
C ILE A 158 18.55 5.21 19.71
N PRO A 159 18.40 6.23 20.59
CA PRO A 159 19.23 6.32 21.77
C PRO A 159 18.99 5.03 22.55
N LYS A 160 20.06 4.31 22.90
CA LYS A 160 19.95 3.25 23.89
C LYS A 160 19.40 3.92 25.15
N GLU A 161 18.17 3.61 25.53
CA GLU A 161 17.56 4.12 26.77
C GLU A 161 18.43 3.69 27.96
N SER A 162 19.35 4.55 28.36
CA SER A 162 19.66 4.76 29.76
C SER A 162 18.84 5.96 30.19
N HIS A 163 17.90 5.70 31.11
CA HIS A 163 17.09 6.65 31.87
C HIS A 163 17.54 8.12 31.78
N VAL A 164 16.65 9.01 31.34
CA VAL A 164 16.27 10.29 31.99
C VAL A 164 15.43 11.15 31.03
N SER A 165 14.51 11.88 31.65
CA SER A 165 13.36 12.62 31.17
C SER A 165 13.61 13.68 30.07
N ILE A 166 12.58 13.80 29.23
CA ILE A 166 12.22 14.82 28.23
C ILE A 166 12.75 16.24 28.50
N GLN A 167 13.33 16.89 27.48
CA GLN A 167 12.88 18.22 27.01
C GLN A 167 13.23 18.48 25.53
N CYS A 168 12.29 19.08 24.81
CA CYS A 168 12.26 19.36 23.37
C CYS A 168 13.48 20.13 22.84
N ASN A 169 13.86 19.84 21.57
CA ASN A 169 14.20 20.79 20.48
C ASN A 169 14.84 20.03 19.28
N SER A 170 14.04 19.45 18.36
CA SER A 170 14.59 18.63 17.25
C SER A 170 14.23 19.08 15.82
N GLU A 171 13.46 20.16 15.62
CA GLU A 171 13.09 20.58 14.26
C GLU A 171 14.19 21.33 13.50
N VAL A 172 15.18 21.91 14.20
CA VAL A 172 16.20 22.76 13.56
C VAL A 172 17.38 21.95 13.02
N ASN A 173 17.69 20.78 13.61
CA ASN A 173 18.93 20.07 13.28
C ASN A 173 18.82 19.14 12.06
N ILE A 174 17.60 18.69 11.70
CA ILE A 174 17.39 17.74 10.58
C ILE A 174 17.58 18.43 9.22
N LYS A 175 17.29 19.73 9.11
CA LYS A 175 17.45 20.49 7.85
C LYS A 175 18.92 20.72 7.48
N ALA A 176 19.81 20.82 8.47
CA ALA A 176 21.22 21.16 8.23
C ALA A 176 22.01 19.97 7.65
N GLU A 177 21.83 18.76 8.18
CA GLU A 177 22.64 17.60 7.76
C GLU A 177 22.24 17.04 6.39
N ILE A 178 20.97 17.12 5.99
CA ILE A 178 20.52 16.64 4.67
C ILE A 178 21.03 17.55 3.54
N SER A 179 21.31 18.83 3.83
CA SER A 179 21.89 19.75 2.83
C SER A 179 23.37 19.48 2.56
N VAL A 180 24.12 18.93 3.53
CA VAL A 180 25.54 18.60 3.38
C VAL A 180 25.73 17.37 2.49
N ALA A 181 24.81 16.41 2.54
CA ALA A 181 24.82 15.23 1.66
C ALA A 181 24.46 15.52 0.20
N LYS A 182 24.25 16.79 -0.18
CA LYS A 182 23.88 17.22 -1.53
C LYS A 182 25.03 17.82 -2.36
N ILE A 183 26.26 17.85 -1.83
CA ILE A 183 27.44 18.48 -2.49
C ILE A 183 28.64 17.51 -2.68
N MET A 184 28.47 16.20 -2.56
CA MET A 184 29.49 15.23 -3.01
C MET A 184 28.86 14.12 -3.84
#